data_AF-A0AA95KRZ4-F1
#
_entry.id   AF-A0AA95KRZ4-F1
#
_cell.length_a   1.000
_cell.length_b   1.000
_cell.length_c   1.000
_cell.angle_alpha   90.00
_cell.angle_beta   90.00
_cell.angle_gamma   90.00
#
_symmetry.space_group_name_H-M   'P 1'
#
loop_
_entity.id
_entity.type
_entity.pdbx_description
1 polymer ?
#
loop_
_entity_poly.entity_id
_entity_poly.type
_entity_poly.pdbx_seq_one_letter_code
_entity_poly.pdbx_strand_id
1 'polypeptide(L)'
;MVNYAYTVRDKVRENGLVMRQLANNSAEQAMLGDFSQAVDDAIIGSSEAHQNQMLQLLESPEKTKQFARLIFELLQAGQAPGP
;
A
#
# COMPACT_ATOMS: atom_id res chain seq x y z
N MET A 1 -0.68 5.11 -11.20
CA MET A 1 -1.87 4.35 -10.76
C MET A 1 -1.56 2.93 -10.30
N VAL A 2 -0.74 2.14 -11.02
CA VAL A 2 -0.45 0.74 -10.66
C VAL A 2 0.16 0.57 -9.26
N ASN A 3 1.16 1.37 -8.89
CA ASN A 3 1.76 1.30 -7.55
C ASN A 3 0.74 1.56 -6.43
N TYR A 4 -0.17 2.51 -6.66
CA TYR A 4 -1.23 2.83 -5.70
C TYR A 4 -2.26 1.70 -5.59
N ALA A 5 -2.62 1.06 -6.71
CA ALA A 5 -3.50 -0.11 -6.70
C ALA A 5 -2.89 -1.26 -5.87
N TYR A 6 -1.56 -1.45 -5.90
CA TYR A 6 -0.88 -2.41 -5.04
C TYR A 6 -0.94 -2.03 -3.57
N THR A 7 -0.75 -0.75 -3.23
CA THR A 7 -0.91 -0.25 -1.85
C THR A 7 -2.32 -0.55 -1.32
N VAL A 8 -3.36 -0.19 -2.08
CA VAL A 8 -4.76 -0.45 -1.68
C VAL A 8 -5.03 -1.95 -1.56
N ARG A 9 -4.59 -2.76 -2.55
CA ARG A 9 -4.70 -4.22 -2.50
C ARG A 9 -4.08 -4.80 -1.24
N ASP A 10 -2.87 -4.38 -0.90
CA ASP A 10 -2.15 -4.90 0.27
C ASP A 10 -2.84 -4.47 1.57
N LYS A 11 -3.42 -3.27 1.60
CA LYS A 11 -4.24 -2.82 2.73
C LYS A 11 -5.55 -3.60 2.86
N VAL A 12 -6.23 -3.93 1.76
CA VAL A 12 -7.42 -4.81 1.75
C VAL A 12 -7.07 -6.20 2.30
N ARG A 13 -5.87 -6.72 2.01
CA ARG A 13 -5.43 -8.04 2.51
C ARG A 13 -5.31 -8.12 4.03
N GLU A 14 -5.18 -6.98 4.70
CA GLU A 14 -5.21 -6.93 6.17
C GLU A 14 -6.62 -7.22 6.73
N ASN A 15 -7.67 -7.08 5.93
CA ASN A 15 -9.03 -7.41 6.32
C ASN A 15 -9.28 -8.93 6.24
N GLY A 16 -9.07 -9.62 7.37
CA GLY A 16 -9.23 -11.07 7.47
C GLY A 16 -10.65 -11.60 7.22
N LEU A 17 -11.70 -10.78 7.35
CA LEU A 17 -13.06 -11.18 6.97
C LEU A 17 -13.17 -11.26 5.45
N VAL A 18 -12.76 -10.20 4.75
CA VAL A 18 -12.76 -10.14 3.29
C VAL A 18 -11.88 -11.23 2.68
N MET A 19 -10.69 -11.46 3.24
CA MET A 19 -9.82 -12.53 2.76
C MET A 19 -10.46 -13.91 2.91
N ARG A 20 -11.24 -14.16 3.97
CA ARG A 20 -12.02 -15.40 4.11
C ARG A 20 -13.17 -15.47 3.12
N GLN A 21 -13.87 -14.38 2.85
CA GLN A 21 -14.94 -14.34 1.84
C GLN A 21 -14.40 -14.63 0.44
N LEU A 22 -13.27 -14.01 0.06
CA LEU A 22 -12.59 -14.24 -1.21
C LEU A 22 -12.11 -15.69 -1.38
N ALA A 23 -11.69 -16.34 -0.29
CA ALA A 23 -11.22 -17.73 -0.33
C ALA A 23 -12.35 -18.77 -0.43
N ASN A 24 -13.55 -18.45 0.05
CA ASN A 24 -14.62 -19.44 0.25
C ASN A 24 -15.87 -19.22 -0.61
N ASN A 25 -16.02 -18.06 -1.25
CA ASN A 25 -17.20 -17.70 -2.04
C ASN A 25 -16.85 -17.53 -3.53
N SER A 26 -17.86 -17.52 -4.40
CA SER A 26 -17.65 -17.09 -5.79
C SER A 26 -17.24 -15.61 -5.83
N ALA A 27 -16.60 -15.18 -6.92
CA ALA A 27 -16.18 -13.79 -7.09
C ALA A 27 -17.36 -12.81 -6.94
N GLU A 28 -18.52 -13.13 -7.54
CA GLU A 28 -19.74 -12.32 -7.46
C GLU A 28 -20.24 -12.21 -6.01
N GLN A 29 -20.27 -13.32 -5.26
CA GLN A 29 -20.69 -13.33 -3.86
C GLN A 29 -19.72 -12.55 -2.96
N ALA A 30 -18.41 -12.67 -3.18
CA ALA A 30 -17.43 -11.92 -2.41
C ALA A 30 -17.51 -10.40 -2.68
N MET A 31 -17.78 -10.01 -3.92
CA MET A 31 -17.94 -8.60 -4.31
C MET A 31 -19.23 -7.95 -3.79
N LEU A 32 -20.31 -8.73 -3.64
CA LEU A 32 -21.56 -8.31 -3.00
C LEU A 32 -21.49 -8.27 -1.47
N GLY A 33 -20.48 -8.91 -0.87
CA GLY A 33 -20.21 -8.87 0.56
C GLY A 33 -19.44 -7.60 0.97
N ASP A 34 -18.57 -7.73 1.97
CA ASP A 34 -17.87 -6.59 2.57
C ASP A 34 -16.69 -6.06 1.73
N PHE A 35 -16.45 -6.66 0.56
CA PHE A 35 -15.30 -6.34 -0.28
C PHE A 35 -15.27 -4.86 -0.70
N SER A 36 -16.41 -4.31 -1.13
CA SER A 36 -16.48 -2.91 -1.60
C SER A 36 -16.15 -1.93 -0.48
N GLN A 37 -16.73 -2.13 0.71
CA GLN A 37 -16.41 -1.31 1.90
C GLN A 37 -14.94 -1.42 2.28
N ALA A 38 -14.36 -2.62 2.23
CA ALA A 38 -12.96 -2.82 2.58
C ALA A 38 -11.99 -2.15 1.60
N VAL A 39 -12.38 -2.02 0.32
CA VAL A 39 -11.63 -1.23 -0.66
C VAL A 39 -11.68 0.25 -0.29
N ASP A 40 -12.86 0.79 0.07
CA ASP A 40 -13.00 2.19 0.48
C ASP A 40 -12.20 2.48 1.76
N ASP A 41 -12.30 1.61 2.78
CA ASP A 41 -11.53 1.71 4.02
C ASP A 41 -10.02 1.64 3.75
N ALA A 42 -9.59 0.79 2.81
CA ALA A 42 -8.19 0.69 2.41
C ALA A 42 -7.69 1.95 1.69
N ILE A 43 -8.52 2.57 0.85
CA ILE A 43 -8.20 3.85 0.19
C ILE A 43 -8.00 4.95 1.24
N ILE A 44 -8.93 5.08 2.19
CA ILE A 44 -8.87 6.09 3.26
C ILE A 44 -7.66 5.82 4.16
N GLY A 45 -7.54 4.60 4.68
CA GLY A 45 -6.47 4.22 5.61
C GLY A 45 -5.08 4.28 4.99
N SER A 46 -4.93 4.01 3.68
CA SER A 46 -3.65 4.20 2.98
C SER A 46 -3.27 5.67 2.86
N SER A 47 -4.25 6.56 2.66
CA SER A 47 -4.04 8.01 2.59
C SER A 47 -3.60 8.57 3.94
N GLU A 48 -4.26 8.15 5.04
CA GLU A 48 -3.89 8.54 6.40
C GLU A 48 -2.48 8.06 6.78
N ALA A 49 -2.16 6.79 6.47
CA ALA A 49 -0.84 6.23 6.73
C ALA A 49 0.26 6.99 5.97
N HIS A 50 0.03 7.30 4.69
CA HIS A 50 0.96 8.11 3.89
C HIS A 50 1.14 9.53 4.46
N GLN A 51 0.05 10.20 4.86
CA GLN A 51 0.13 11.53 5.45
C GLN A 51 0.94 11.52 6.76
N ASN A 52 0.71 10.52 7.62
CA ASN A 52 1.46 10.36 8.85
C ASN A 52 2.96 10.11 8.58
N GLN A 53 3.30 9.22 7.64
CA GLN A 53 4.69 8.97 7.26
C GLN A 53 5.37 10.22 6.69
N MET A 54 4.67 10.99 5.85
CA MET A 54 5.16 12.26 5.34
C MET A 54 5.52 13.22 6.47
N LEU A 55 4.61 13.42 7.44
CA LEU A 55 4.86 14.29 8.59
C LEU A 55 6.10 13.82 9.36
N GLN A 56 6.19 12.53 9.70
CA GLN A 56 7.32 11.97 10.44
C GLN A 56 8.66 12.12 9.71
N LEU A 57 8.69 12.01 8.38
CA LEU A 57 9.89 12.18 7.58
C LEU A 57 10.36 13.64 7.55
N LEU A 58 9.40 14.58 7.46
CA LEU A 58 9.66 16.01 7.36
C LEU A 58 9.91 16.69 8.72
N GLU A 59 9.59 16.03 9.83
CA GLU A 59 9.86 16.52 11.19
C GLU A 59 11.35 16.77 11.49
N SER A 60 12.28 16.15 10.75
CA SER A 60 13.71 16.39 10.94
C SER A 60 14.51 16.30 9.62
N PRO A 61 15.50 17.19 9.42
CA PRO A 61 16.40 17.12 8.27
C PRO A 61 17.12 15.77 8.14
N GLU A 62 17.52 15.17 9.27
CA GLU A 62 18.21 13.88 9.34
C GLU A 62 17.36 12.74 8.78
N LYS A 63 16.07 12.63 9.18
CA LYS A 63 15.15 11.60 8.63
C LYS A 63 14.95 11.79 7.13
N THR A 64 14.75 13.03 6.68
CA THR A 64 14.63 13.34 5.25
C THR A 64 15.89 12.91 4.49
N LYS A 65 17.09 13.19 5.02
CA LYS A 65 18.36 12.81 4.39
C LYS A 65 18.55 11.29 4.32
N GLN A 66 18.20 10.57 5.39
CA GLN A 66 18.24 9.11 5.40
C GLN A 66 17.29 8.50 4.38
N PHE A 67 16.07 9.04 4.29
CA PHE A 67 15.07 8.59 3.32
C PHE A 67 15.54 8.88 1.88
N ALA A 68 16.10 10.05 1.60
CA ALA A 68 16.66 10.37 0.28
C ALA A 68 17.78 9.40 -0.13
N ARG A 69 18.64 8.98 0.82
CA ARG A 69 19.68 7.97 0.57
C ARG A 69 19.07 6.62 0.22
N LEU A 70 18.03 6.17 0.94
CA LEU A 70 17.33 4.92 0.63
C LEU A 70 16.76 4.95 -0.80
N ILE A 71 16.10 6.05 -1.20
CA ILE A 71 15.57 6.20 -2.56
C ILE A 71 16.69 6.12 -3.59
N PHE A 72 17.84 6.77 -3.35
CA PHE A 72 19.00 6.71 -4.23
C PHE A 72 19.55 5.29 -4.39
N GLU A 73 19.64 4.53 -3.29
CA GLU A 73 20.09 3.13 -3.31
C GLU A 73 19.11 2.22 -4.10
N LEU A 74 17.79 2.41 -3.91
CA LEU A 74 16.76 1.67 -4.66
C LEU A 74 16.80 1.96 -6.17
N LEU A 75 17.02 3.23 -6.55
CA LEU A 75 17.14 3.62 -7.95
C LEU A 75 18.38 2.97 -8.61
N GLN A 76 19.51 2.92 -7.91
CA GLN A 76 20.70 2.23 -8.41
C GLN A 76 20.51 0.72 -8.51
N ALA A 77 19.85 0.10 -7.53
CA ALA A 77 19.58 -1.34 -7.55
C ALA A 77 18.66 -1.75 -8.71
N GLY A 78 17.68 -0.90 -9.07
CA GLY A 78 16.81 -1.10 -10.23
C GLY A 78 17.48 -0.86 -11.58
N GLN A 79 18.74 -0.41 -11.60
CA GLN A 79 19.49 0.00 -12.80
C GLN A 79 20.60 -0.99 -13.17
N ALA A 80 20.59 -2.20 -12.60
CA ALA A 80 21.47 -3.28 -13.03
C ALA A 80 21.36 -3.44 -14.56
N PRO A 81 22.48 -3.46 -15.30
CA PRO A 81 22.43 -3.71 -16.73
C PRO A 81 21.77 -5.08 -16.92
N GLY A 82 20.67 -5.10 -17.68
CA GLY A 82 20.04 -6.37 -18.08
C GLY A 82 21.04 -7.24 -18.86
N PRO A 83 20.84 -8.56 -18.88
CA PRO A 83 21.70 -9.48 -19.64
C PRO A 83 21.77 -9.12 -21.12
#